data_AF-A0A2G9ZS62-F1
#
_entry.id   AF-A0A2G9ZS62-F1
#
_cell.length_a   1.000
_cell.length_b   1.000
_cell.length_c   1.000
_cell.angle_alpha   90.00
_cell.angle_beta   90.00
_cell.angle_gamma   90.00
#
_symmetry.space_group_name_H-M   'P 1'
#
loop_
_entity.id
_entity.type
_entity.pdbx_description
1 polymer ?
#
loop_
_entity_poly.entity_id
_entity_poly.type
_entity_poly.pdbx_seq_one_letter_code
_entity_poly.pdbx_strand_id
1 'polypeptide(L)' 'MVGQFDPETVMATIGEKGITLSNLIPTMLNLIVKHPKVNDYDFSSLRVVLSGGAPIAPELVRMVMETFGCDYI' A
#
# COMPACT_ATOMS: atom_id res chain seq x y z
N MET A 1 21.43 -6.31 7.80
CA MET A 1 21.25 -5.61 6.51
C MET A 1 19.77 -5.26 6.40
N VAL A 2 19.43 -4.00 6.20
CA VAL A 2 18.01 -3.59 6.04
C VAL A 2 17.57 -4.05 4.65
N GLY A 3 16.51 -4.86 4.57
CA GLY A 3 15.97 -5.31 3.28
C GLY A 3 15.52 -4.12 2.43
N GLN A 4 15.77 -4.19 1.13
CA GLN A 4 15.29 -3.17 0.20
C GLN A 4 13.79 -3.33 -0.02
N PHE A 5 13.08 -2.20 -0.10
CA PHE A 5 11.67 -2.20 -0.46
C PHE A 5 11.48 -2.59 -1.92
N ASP A 6 10.57 -3.53 -2.17
CA ASP A 6 10.13 -3.96 -3.49
C ASP A 6 8.58 -3.95 -3.54
N PRO A 7 7.96 -3.14 -4.42
CA PRO A 7 6.50 -3.02 -4.48
C PRO A 7 5.80 -4.35 -4.80
N GLU A 8 6.32 -5.13 -5.75
CA GLU A 8 5.70 -6.40 -6.17
C GLU A 8 5.69 -7.41 -5.02
N THR A 9 6.80 -7.52 -4.29
CA THR A 9 6.90 -8.39 -3.10
C THR A 9 5.90 -7.96 -2.02
N VAL A 10 5.72 -6.65 -1.77
CA VAL A 10 4.77 -6.15 -0.78
C VAL A 10 3.33 -6.44 -1.20
N MET A 11 2.97 -6.15 -2.46
CA MET A 11 1.62 -6.41 -2.97
C MET A 11 1.28 -7.91 -2.95
N ALA A 12 2.21 -8.77 -3.40
CA ALA A 12 2.06 -10.23 -3.31
C ALA A 12 1.87 -10.69 -1.86
N THR A 13 2.70 -10.18 -0.95
CA THR A 13 2.64 -10.55 0.47
C THR A 13 1.29 -10.18 1.09
N ILE A 14 0.72 -9.04 0.71
CA ILE A 14 -0.58 -8.61 1.22
C ILE A 14 -1.66 -9.65 0.90
N GLY A 15 -1.81 -10.02 -0.38
CA GLY A 15 -2.81 -10.99 -0.80
C GLY A 15 -2.52 -12.40 -0.28
N GLU A 16 -1.29 -12.89 -0.45
CA GLU A 16 -0.92 -14.27 -0.10
C GLU A 16 -1.03 -14.56 1.40
N LYS A 17 -0.73 -13.56 2.24
CA LYS A 17 -0.74 -13.73 3.71
C LYS A 17 -1.99 -13.17 4.37
N GLY A 18 -2.94 -12.63 3.59
CA GLY A 18 -4.16 -12.03 4.12
C GLY A 18 -3.87 -10.88 5.10
N ILE A 19 -2.95 -9.99 4.74
CA ILE A 19 -2.57 -8.86 5.59
C ILE A 19 -3.77 -7.93 5.77
N THR A 20 -4.07 -7.58 7.03
CA THR A 20 -5.23 -6.73 7.38
C THR A 20 -4.86 -5.30 7.73
N LEU A 21 -3.60 -5.07 8.11
CA LEU A 21 -3.06 -3.77 8.48
C LEU A 21 -1.65 -3.61 7.93
N SER A 22 -1.35 -2.46 7.32
CA SER A 22 -0.01 -2.11 6.84
C SER A 22 0.37 -0.70 7.23
N ASN A 23 1.66 -0.47 7.50
CA ASN A 23 2.23 0.85 7.74
C ASN A 23 3.39 1.09 6.77
N LEU A 24 3.26 2.11 5.93
CA LEU A 24 4.19 2.43 4.85
C LEU A 24 4.47 3.93 4.83
N ILE A 25 5.63 4.35 4.33
CA ILE A 25 5.90 5.78 4.12
C ILE A 25 5.21 6.27 2.83
N PRO A 26 4.92 7.58 2.69
CA PRO A 26 4.23 8.12 1.51
C PRO A 26 4.87 7.74 0.17
N THR A 27 6.20 7.71 0.09
CA THR A 27 6.92 7.31 -1.14
C THR A 27 6.63 5.87 -1.53
N MET A 28 6.53 4.95 -0.57
CA MET A 28 6.21 3.54 -0.84
C MET A 28 4.77 3.39 -1.34
N LEU A 29 3.82 4.09 -0.71
CA LEU A 29 2.43 4.11 -1.16
C LEU A 29 2.31 4.63 -2.59
N ASN A 30 3.00 5.73 -2.90
CA ASN A 30 3.02 6.30 -4.24
C ASN A 30 3.61 5.33 -5.28
N LEU A 31 4.63 4.55 -4.92
CA LEU A 31 5.21 3.52 -5.80
C LEU A 31 4.23 2.36 -6.05
N ILE A 32 3.48 1.95 -5.02
CA ILE A 32 2.50 0.86 -5.13
C ILE A 32 1.31 1.27 -5.98
N VAL A 33 0.63 2.38 -5.66
CA VAL A 33 -0.62 2.78 -6.35
C VAL A 33 -0.38 3.19 -7.81
N LYS A 34 0.86 3.54 -8.18
CA LYS A 34 1.26 3.84 -9.57
C LYS A 34 1.92 2.66 -10.26
N HIS A 35 2.04 1.51 -9.60
CA HIS A 35 2.67 0.35 -10.19
C HIS A 35 1.82 -0.18 -11.36
N PRO A 36 2.40 -0.48 -12.54
CA PRO A 36 1.63 -0.92 -13.69
C PRO A 36 0.86 -2.22 -13.46
N LYS A 37 1.33 -3.06 -12.54
CA LYS A 37 0.70 -4.32 -12.14
C LYS A 37 -0.19 -4.22 -10.90
N VAL A 38 -0.48 -3.03 -10.39
CA VAL A 38 -1.19 -2.90 -9.09
C VAL A 38 -2.54 -3.63 -9.09
N ASN A 39 -3.24 -3.64 -10.22
CA ASN A 39 -4.54 -4.30 -10.39
C ASN A 39 -4.44 -5.83 -10.53
N ASP A 40 -3.23 -6.39 -10.59
CA ASP A 40 -3.00 -7.84 -10.69
C ASP A 40 -2.96 -8.51 -9.29
N TYR A 41 -2.99 -7.71 -8.20
CA TYR A 41 -2.88 -8.20 -6.83
C TYR A 41 -4.21 -8.06 -6.07
N ASP A 42 -4.41 -8.96 -5.11
CA ASP A 42 -5.57 -8.93 -4.21
C ASP A 42 -5.25 -8.16 -2.93
N PHE A 43 -6.06 -7.12 -2.66
CA PHE A 43 -5.99 -6.29 -1.46
C PHE A 43 -7.21 -6.44 -0.56
N SER A 44 -8.15 -7.35 -0.88
CA SER A 44 -9.43 -7.48 -0.16
C SER A 44 -9.31 -7.81 1.32
N SER A 45 -8.16 -8.34 1.76
CA SER A 45 -7.87 -8.57 3.18
C SER A 45 -7.52 -7.30 3.94
N LEU A 46 -7.03 -6.24 3.27
CA LEU A 46 -6.64 -4.99 3.91
C LEU A 46 -7.87 -4.28 4.46
N ARG A 47 -7.78 -3.91 5.73
CA ARG A 47 -8.81 -3.14 6.42
C ARG A 47 -8.35 -1.72 6.68
N VAL A 48 -7.06 -1.54 6.99
CA VAL A 48 -6.48 -0.25 7.34
C VAL A 48 -5.07 -0.13 6.76
N VAL A 49 -4.77 1.01 6.16
CA VAL A 49 -3.39 1.41 5.80
C VAL A 49 -3.05 2.72 6.50
N LEU A 50 -1.88 2.75 7.11
CA LEU A 50 -1.34 3.95 7.77
C LEU A 50 -0.11 4.45 7.03
N SER A 51 0.13 5.77 7.12
CA SER A 51 1.42 6.32 6.71
C SER A 51 1.97 7.33 7.72
N GLY A 52 3.30 7.32 7.87
CA GLY A 52 3.99 8.23 8.76
C GLY A 52 5.39 8.60 8.26
N GLY A 53 6.05 9.48 9.01
CA GLY A 53 7.42 9.92 8.74
C GLY A 53 7.59 11.02 7.69
N ALA A 54 6.53 11.37 6.95
CA ALA A 54 6.51 12.52 6.04
C ALA A 54 5.06 12.99 5.76
N PRO A 55 4.87 14.24 5.33
CA PRO A 55 3.57 14.71 4.83
C PRO A 55 3.10 13.91 3.62
N ILE A 56 1.79 13.69 3.53
CA ILE A 56 1.15 13.02 2.39
C ILE A 56 0.17 13.97 1.70
N ALA A 57 0.17 13.96 0.36
CA ALA A 57 -0.79 14.74 -0.41
C ALA A 57 -2.19 14.10 -0.31
N PRO A 58 -3.28 14.88 -0.14
CA PRO A 58 -4.64 14.35 -0.09
C PRO A 58 -5.01 13.49 -1.31
N GLU A 59 -4.49 13.85 -2.49
CA GLU A 59 -4.69 13.08 -3.72
C GLU A 59 -4.10 11.66 -3.64
N LEU A 60 -2.91 11.52 -3.01
CA LEU A 60 -2.31 10.21 -2.81
C LEU A 60 -3.13 9.37 -1.82
N VAL A 61 -3.69 9.99 -0.77
CA VAL A 61 -4.59 9.30 0.16
C VAL A 61 -5.82 8.76 -0.58
N ARG A 62 -6.42 9.55 -1.48
CA ARG A 62 -7.54 9.11 -2.32
C ARG A 62 -7.18 7.91 -3.19
N MET A 63 -6.07 8.00 -3.94
CA MET A 63 -5.60 6.88 -4.75
C MET A 63 -5.34 5.61 -3.93
N VAL A 64 -4.80 5.75 -2.71
CA VAL A 64 -4.58 4.62 -1.79
C VAL A 64 -5.89 3.96 -1.39
N MET A 65 -6.89 4.75 -0.96
CA MET A 65 -8.21 4.21 -0.58
C MET A 65 -8.92 3.57 -1.78
N GLU A 66 -8.84 4.18 -2.97
CA GLU A 66 -9.43 3.63 -4.19
C GLU A 66 -8.75 2.32 -4.64
N THR A 67 -7.42 2.25 -4.52
CA THR A 67 -6.63 1.08 -4.94
C THR A 67 -6.81 -0.10 -3.99
N PHE A 68 -6.77 0.14 -2.68
CA PHE A 68 -6.82 -0.94 -1.69
C PHE A 68 -8.23 -1.24 -1.18
N GLY A 69 -9.20 -0.34 -1.39
CA GLY A 69 -10.58 -0.53 -0.93
C GLY A 69 -10.70 -0.56 0.60
N CYS A 70 -9.79 0.11 1.32
CA CYS A 70 -9.70 0.06 2.78
C CYS A 70 -9.64 1.46 3.42
N ASP A 71 -9.76 1.51 4.74
CA ASP A 71 -9.62 2.77 5.48
C ASP A 71 -8.16 3.26 5.47
N TYR A 72 -7.98 4.57 5.43
CA TYR A 72 -6.69 5.22 5.59
C TYR A 72 -6.66 6.05 6.88
N ILE A 73 -5.61 5.88 7.69
CA ILE A 73 -5.42 6.57 8.98
C ILE A 73 -4.09 7.33 9.00
#